data_AF-A0A940R990-F1
#
_entry.id   AF-A0A940R990-F1
#
_cell.length_a   1.000
_cell.length_b   1.000
_cell.length_c   1.000
_cell.angle_alpha   90.00
_cell.angle_beta   90.00
_cell.angle_gamma   90.00
#
_symmetry.space_group_name_H-M   'P 1'
#
loop_
_entity.id
_entity.type
_entity.pdbx_description
1 polymer ?
#
loop_
_entity_poly.entity_id
_entity_poly.type
_entity_poly.pdbx_seq_one_letter_code
_entity_poly.pdbx_strand_id
1 'polypeptide(L)'
;KLDPVTFGSHADIAPTLFNLALSEKTYYGLGRNLFDAKGDYAVNASNLIVDRTGGVLVGATREKDHNLDWEGDYARLVPGPDNEHKKDLSTKYKSLMGVLDYYFMKEKQEKKGQSSHANPSR
;
A
#
# COMPACT_ATOMS: atom_id res chain seq x y z
N LYS A 1 -23.14 -4.69 -13.28
CA LYS A 1 -21.96 -4.81 -12.39
C LYS A 1 -21.50 -3.40 -12.07
N LEU A 2 -21.07 -3.15 -10.83
CA LEU A 2 -20.50 -1.86 -10.43
C LEU A 2 -19.02 -1.91 -10.78
N ASP A 3 -18.59 -1.09 -11.74
CA ASP A 3 -17.18 -0.83 -11.99
C ASP A 3 -16.76 0.32 -11.05
N PRO A 4 -15.92 0.06 -10.04
CA PRO A 4 -15.51 1.12 -9.14
C PRO A 4 -14.69 2.15 -9.92
N VAL A 5 -15.11 3.42 -9.84
CA VAL A 5 -14.39 4.55 -10.44
C VAL A 5 -12.96 4.69 -9.86
N THR A 6 -12.68 4.06 -8.73
CA THR A 6 -11.36 4.09 -8.06
C THR A 6 -11.01 2.73 -7.46
N PHE A 7 -9.83 2.18 -7.75
CA PHE A 7 -9.27 1.02 -7.05
C PHE A 7 -8.73 1.40 -5.68
N GLY A 8 -9.16 0.72 -4.63
CA GLY A 8 -8.75 1.02 -3.26
C GLY A 8 -8.31 -0.21 -2.47
N SER A 9 -7.40 0.01 -1.54
CA SER A 9 -6.98 -0.96 -0.53
C SER A 9 -7.78 -0.80 0.75
N HIS A 10 -7.75 -1.80 1.63
CA HIS A 10 -8.23 -1.63 3.00
C HIS A 10 -7.55 -0.47 3.74
N ALA A 11 -6.27 -0.20 3.44
CA ALA A 11 -5.52 0.92 4.01
C ALA A 11 -6.15 2.29 3.70
N ASP A 12 -6.96 2.38 2.64
CA ASP A 12 -7.56 3.64 2.17
C ASP A 12 -8.86 3.98 2.92
N ILE A 13 -9.45 3.03 3.64
CA ILE A 13 -10.74 3.21 4.33
C ILE A 13 -10.63 4.29 5.42
N ALA A 14 -9.65 4.18 6.31
CA ALA A 14 -9.46 5.12 7.42
C ALA A 14 -9.19 6.56 6.95
N PRO A 15 -8.23 6.84 6.05
CA PRO A 15 -8.05 8.19 5.51
C PRO A 15 -9.29 8.71 4.80
N THR A 16 -10.02 7.86 4.06
CA THR A 16 -11.28 8.28 3.40
C THR A 16 -12.33 8.71 4.42
N LEU A 17 -12.59 7.89 5.46
CA LEU A 17 -13.55 8.22 6.51
C LEU A 17 -13.13 9.45 7.32
N PHE A 18 -11.84 9.60 7.59
CA PHE A 18 -11.30 10.77 8.29
C PHE A 18 -11.57 12.06 7.53
N ASN A 19 -11.35 12.07 6.21
CA ASN A 19 -11.63 13.23 5.35
C ASN A 19 -13.13 13.50 5.23
N LEU A 20 -13.97 12.45 5.15
CA LEU A 20 -15.43 12.60 5.15
C LEU A 20 -15.98 13.18 6.45
N ALA A 21 -15.34 12.91 7.58
CA ALA A 21 -15.75 13.44 8.89
C ALA A 21 -15.45 14.94 9.07
N LEU A 22 -15.00 15.65 8.02
CA LEU A 22 -14.65 17.07 8.03
C LEU A 22 -13.63 17.45 9.12
N SER A 23 -12.72 16.53 9.45
CA SER A 23 -11.67 16.82 10.41
C SER A 23 -10.65 17.79 9.79
N GLU A 24 -10.57 19.01 10.31
CA GLU A 24 -9.55 20.01 9.91
C GLU A 24 -8.11 19.61 10.31
N LYS A 25 -7.94 18.49 11.03
CA LYS A 25 -6.63 18.02 11.46
C LYS A 25 -5.89 17.32 10.32
N THR A 26 -4.58 17.53 10.23
CA THR A 26 -3.73 16.79 9.30
C THR A 26 -3.73 15.29 9.63
N TYR A 27 -4.02 14.47 8.64
CA TYR A 27 -3.92 13.01 8.73
C TYR A 27 -2.66 12.53 8.02
N TYR A 28 -1.76 11.91 8.78
CA TYR A 28 -0.62 11.19 8.21
C TYR A 28 -1.00 9.72 8.13
N GLY A 29 -1.16 9.22 6.91
CA GLY A 29 -1.46 7.83 6.64
C GLY A 29 -0.80 7.36 5.35
N LEU A 30 -0.70 6.04 5.23
CA LEU A 30 -0.11 5.39 4.07
C LEU A 30 -1.15 5.04 3.01
N GLY A 31 -2.41 4.94 3.42
CA GLY A 31 -3.54 4.92 2.52
C GLY A 31 -3.92 6.33 2.07
N ARG A 32 -4.83 6.38 1.11
CA ARG A 32 -5.30 7.62 0.49
C ARG A 32 -6.80 7.81 0.66
N ASN A 33 -7.26 9.03 0.47
CA ASN A 33 -8.68 9.34 0.32
C ASN A 33 -9.17 8.84 -1.03
N LEU A 34 -10.15 7.93 -1.04
CA LEU A 34 -10.69 7.33 -2.27
C LEU A 34 -11.54 8.29 -3.12
N PHE A 35 -11.96 9.43 -2.55
CA PHE A 35 -12.60 10.50 -3.32
C PHE A 35 -11.62 11.36 -4.10
N ASP A 36 -10.31 11.27 -3.79
CA ASP A 36 -9.28 11.94 -4.56
C ASP A 36 -8.86 11.05 -5.73
N ALA A 37 -8.95 11.56 -6.96
CA ALA A 37 -8.62 10.83 -8.19
C ALA A 37 -7.11 10.52 -8.38
N LYS A 38 -6.29 10.64 -7.33
CA LYS A 38 -4.85 10.42 -7.38
C LYS A 38 -4.48 9.05 -6.81
N GLY A 39 -3.92 8.21 -7.68
CA GLY A 39 -3.68 6.79 -7.41
C GLY A 39 -4.84 5.96 -7.96
N ASP A 40 -4.53 4.79 -8.48
CA ASP A 40 -5.56 3.85 -8.91
C ASP A 40 -5.04 2.42 -8.76
N TYR A 41 -4.60 2.11 -7.55
CA TYR A 41 -4.04 0.82 -7.22
C TYR A 41 -4.51 0.39 -5.83
N ALA A 42 -4.53 -0.92 -5.62
CA ALA A 42 -4.81 -1.54 -4.35
C ALA A 42 -3.66 -2.49 -3.97
N VAL A 43 -3.33 -2.54 -2.68
CA VAL A 43 -2.36 -3.48 -2.11
C VAL A 43 -3.03 -4.32 -1.04
N ASN A 44 -2.48 -5.51 -0.78
CA ASN A 44 -2.87 -6.33 0.37
C ASN A 44 -1.66 -6.92 1.10
N ALA A 45 -1.93 -7.60 2.21
CA ALA A 45 -0.91 -8.22 3.06
C ALA A 45 -0.24 -9.47 2.43
N SER A 46 -0.68 -9.90 1.25
CA SER A 46 -0.17 -11.08 0.55
C SER A 46 0.83 -10.72 -0.55
N ASN A 47 1.47 -9.54 -0.47
CA ASN A 47 2.37 -9.02 -1.49
C ASN A 47 1.74 -8.76 -2.85
N LEU A 48 0.41 -8.63 -2.91
CA LEU A 48 -0.28 -8.31 -4.15
C LEU A 48 -0.46 -6.80 -4.26
N ILE A 49 -0.09 -6.25 -5.40
CA ILE A 49 -0.49 -4.92 -5.87
C ILE A 49 -1.29 -5.07 -7.16
N VAL A 50 -2.43 -4.39 -7.29
CA VAL A 50 -3.30 -4.43 -8.47
C VAL A 50 -3.75 -3.03 -8.86
N ASP A 51 -4.06 -2.84 -10.13
CA ASP A 51 -4.78 -1.70 -10.69
C ASP A 51 -5.72 -2.15 -11.81
N ARG A 52 -6.28 -1.22 -12.59
CA ARG A 52 -7.20 -1.53 -13.70
C ARG A 52 -6.64 -2.44 -14.79
N THR A 53 -5.32 -2.56 -14.91
CA THR A 53 -4.65 -3.35 -15.96
C THR A 53 -4.28 -4.75 -15.51
N GLY A 54 -4.30 -5.01 -14.19
CA GLY A 54 -3.95 -6.29 -13.59
C GLY A 54 -3.18 -6.07 -12.31
N GLY A 55 -2.16 -6.88 -12.04
CA GLY A 55 -1.34 -6.71 -10.86
C GLY A 55 -0.01 -7.46 -10.90
N VAL A 56 0.67 -7.42 -9.76
CA VAL A 56 1.90 -8.14 -9.51
C VAL A 56 1.83 -8.75 -8.12
N LEU A 57 2.07 -10.06 -8.03
CA LEU A 57 2.40 -10.71 -6.78
C LEU A 57 3.91 -10.57 -6.58
N VAL A 58 4.30 -9.69 -5.66
CA VAL A 58 5.68 -9.23 -5.49
C VAL A 58 6.50 -10.29 -4.75
N GLY A 59 7.62 -10.66 -5.35
CA GLY A 59 8.59 -11.59 -4.79
C GLY A 59 9.68 -10.90 -3.97
N ALA A 60 10.53 -11.71 -3.33
CA ALA A 60 11.70 -11.21 -2.59
C ALA A 60 12.71 -10.49 -3.50
N THR A 61 12.77 -10.88 -4.77
CA THR A 61 13.57 -10.21 -5.81
C THR A 61 12.69 -9.97 -7.03
N ARG A 62 13.13 -9.11 -7.95
CA ARG A 62 12.37 -8.75 -9.15
C ARG A 62 12.13 -9.94 -10.07
N GLU A 63 13.10 -10.85 -10.16
CA GLU A 63 13.03 -12.08 -10.96
C GLU A 63 12.00 -13.07 -10.41
N LYS A 64 11.51 -12.85 -9.19
CA LYS A 64 10.48 -13.64 -8.52
C LYS A 64 9.12 -12.95 -8.50
N ASP A 65 8.97 -11.81 -9.17
CA ASP A 65 7.67 -11.15 -9.31
C ASP A 65 6.79 -11.97 -10.28
N HIS A 66 5.53 -12.19 -9.91
CA HIS A 66 4.55 -12.84 -10.78
C HIS A 66 3.59 -11.79 -11.35
N ASN A 67 3.70 -11.54 -12.66
CA ASN A 67 2.87 -10.59 -13.37
C ASN A 67 1.50 -11.20 -13.69
N LEU A 68 0.44 -10.43 -13.43
CA LEU A 68 -0.94 -10.87 -13.52
C LEU A 68 -1.76 -9.87 -14.34
N ASP A 69 -2.64 -10.35 -15.19
CA ASP A 69 -3.62 -9.56 -15.91
C ASP A 69 -5.04 -9.92 -15.49
N TRP A 70 -5.97 -8.99 -15.66
CA TRP A 70 -7.39 -9.27 -15.49
C TRP A 70 -7.92 -10.10 -16.65
N GLU A 71 -8.63 -11.17 -16.32
CA GLU A 71 -9.49 -11.85 -17.28
C GLU A 71 -10.94 -11.47 -17.05
N GLY A 72 -11.63 -11.07 -18.13
CA GLY A 72 -12.97 -10.51 -18.09
C GLY A 72 -13.02 -9.14 -17.41
N ASP A 73 -14.23 -8.71 -17.06
CA ASP A 73 -14.48 -7.47 -16.31
C ASP A 73 -14.15 -7.67 -14.82
N TYR A 74 -12.85 -7.67 -14.52
CA TYR A 74 -12.24 -7.85 -13.19
C TYR A 74 -12.61 -9.17 -12.48
N ALA A 75 -12.85 -10.25 -13.24
CA ALA A 75 -13.36 -11.50 -12.68
C ALA A 75 -12.28 -12.35 -11.99
N ARG A 76 -11.09 -12.43 -12.59
CA ARG A 76 -9.95 -13.15 -12.03
C ARG A 76 -8.62 -12.59 -12.52
N LEU A 77 -7.57 -12.82 -11.75
CA LEU A 77 -6.19 -12.58 -12.16
C LEU A 77 -5.60 -13.84 -12.77
N VAL A 78 -4.94 -13.71 -13.91
CA VAL A 78 -4.24 -14.80 -14.63
C VAL A 78 -2.82 -14.36 -14.97
N PRO A 79 -1.87 -15.29 -15.19
CA PRO A 79 -0.52 -14.93 -15.60
C PRO A 79 -0.51 -14.02 -16.84
N GLY A 80 0.20 -12.89 -16.74
CA GLY A 80 0.34 -11.89 -17.80
C GLY A 80 1.81 -11.70 -18.22
N PRO A 81 2.07 -10.97 -19.31
CA PRO A 81 3.42 -10.70 -19.78
C PRO A 81 4.15 -9.73 -18.83
N ASP A 82 5.48 -9.81 -18.86
CA ASP A 82 6.33 -8.77 -18.24
C ASP A 82 6.35 -7.51 -19.11
N ASN A 83 6.10 -6.37 -18.50
CA ASN A 83 6.11 -5.06 -19.15
C ASN A 83 6.45 -3.95 -18.15
N GLU A 84 6.76 -2.75 -18.66
CA GLU A 84 7.16 -1.60 -17.84
C GLU A 84 6.14 -1.23 -16.77
N HIS A 85 4.85 -1.35 -17.08
CA HIS A 85 3.80 -1.04 -16.11
C HIS A 85 3.80 -2.02 -14.92
N LYS A 86 3.99 -3.33 -15.15
CA LYS A 86 4.14 -4.30 -14.06
C LYS A 86 5.40 -4.03 -13.22
N LYS A 87 6.48 -3.65 -13.88
CA LYS A 87 7.74 -3.27 -13.20
C LYS A 87 7.54 -2.04 -12.30
N ASP A 88 6.78 -1.06 -12.76
CA ASP A 88 6.41 0.11 -11.96
C ASP A 88 5.52 -0.24 -10.77
N LEU A 89 4.55 -1.14 -10.95
CA LEU A 89 3.72 -1.64 -9.84
C LEU A 89 4.56 -2.36 -8.78
N SER A 90 5.45 -3.26 -9.18
CA SER A 90 6.37 -3.94 -8.26
C SER A 90 7.25 -2.96 -7.49
N THR A 91 7.82 -1.98 -8.19
CA THR A 91 8.65 -0.93 -7.58
C THR A 91 7.84 -0.10 -6.58
N LYS A 92 6.62 0.31 -6.95
CA LYS A 92 5.71 1.06 -6.09
C LYS A 92 5.38 0.30 -4.81
N TYR A 93 5.07 -1.00 -4.90
CA TYR A 93 4.82 -1.84 -3.73
C TYR A 93 6.06 -1.91 -2.81
N LYS A 94 7.23 -2.19 -3.38
CA LYS A 94 8.50 -2.27 -2.63
C LYS A 94 8.83 -0.95 -1.94
N SER A 95 8.62 0.18 -2.61
CA SER A 95 8.79 1.52 -2.00
C SER A 95 7.82 1.75 -0.85
N LEU A 96 6.54 1.39 -1.01
CA LEU A 96 5.54 1.52 0.06
C LEU A 96 5.91 0.68 1.30
N MET A 97 6.32 -0.57 1.09
CA MET A 97 6.77 -1.45 2.18
C MET A 97 8.06 -0.93 2.82
N GLY A 98 9.00 -0.40 2.04
CA GLY A 98 10.22 0.21 2.59
C GLY A 98 9.94 1.43 3.47
N VAL A 99 8.96 2.26 3.09
CA VAL A 99 8.49 3.38 3.93
C VAL A 99 7.85 2.87 5.23
N LEU A 100 6.99 1.87 5.14
CA LEU A 100 6.38 1.20 6.30
C LEU A 100 7.44 0.67 7.28
N ASP A 101 8.40 -0.10 6.78
CA ASP A 101 9.49 -0.67 7.56
C ASP A 101 10.31 0.43 8.24
N TYR A 102 10.64 1.49 7.51
CA TYR A 102 11.34 2.65 8.09
C TYR A 102 10.57 3.27 9.26
N TYR A 103 9.26 3.53 9.09
CA TYR A 103 8.44 4.11 10.15
C TYR A 103 8.37 3.21 11.39
N PHE A 104 8.15 1.91 11.20
CA PHE A 104 8.10 0.96 12.33
C PHE A 104 9.45 0.80 13.03
N MET A 105 10.56 0.78 12.28
CA MET A 105 11.90 0.70 12.86
C MET A 105 12.25 1.96 13.66
N LYS A 106 11.90 3.14 13.14
CA LYS A 106 12.12 4.42 13.83
C LYS A 106 11.32 4.49 15.14
N GLU A 107 10.03 4.14 15.11
CA GLU A 107 9.18 4.14 16.31
C GLU A 107 9.73 3.20 17.40
N LYS A 108 10.24 2.03 17.00
CA LYS A 108 10.88 1.07 17.92
C LYS A 108 12.15 1.63 18.57
N GLN A 109 12.94 2.42 17.84
CA GLN A 109 14.14 3.06 18.38
C GLN A 109 13.79 4.18 19.36
N GLU A 110 12.79 5.01 19.04
CA GLU A 110 12.34 6.10 19.91
C GLU A 110 11.76 5.57 21.23
N LYS A 111 10.96 4.50 21.18
CA LYS A 111 10.45 3.82 22.39
C LYS A 111 11.57 3.25 23.26
N LYS A 112 12.62 2.69 22.65
CA LYS A 112 13.81 2.20 23.39
C LYS A 112 14.56 3.34 24.08
N GLY A 113 14.76 4.47 23.40
CA GLY A 113 15.41 5.66 23.97
C GLY A 113 14.64 6.28 25.14
N GLN A 114 13.30 6.27 25.09
CA GLN A 114 12.46 6.73 26.21
C GLN A 114 12.53 5.78 27.42
N SER A 115 12.58 4.46 27.18
CA SER A 115 12.71 3.47 28.27
C SER A 115 14.07 3.49 28.98
N SER A 116 15.14 3.96 28.32
CA SER A 116 16.48 4.08 28.94
C SER A 116 16.66 5.34 29.80
N HIS A 117 15.77 6.34 29.69
CA HIS A 117 15.82 7.55 30.52
C HIS A 117 14.91 7.50 31.76
N ALA A 118 14.17 6.41 31.96
CA ALA A 118 13.23 6.23 33.07
C ALA A 118 13.84 5.56 34.32
N ASN A 119 15.16 5.64 34.53
CA ASN A 119 15.76 5.14 35.77
C ASN A 119 16.68 6.21 36.42
N PRO A 120 16.11 7.15 37.19
CA PRO A 120 16.89 8.02 38.05
C PRO A 120 17.19 7.30 39.38
N SER A 121 18.47 7.28 39.75
CA SER A 121 18.97 7.23 41.14
C SER A 121 18.51 6.10 42.08
N ARG A 122 19.46 5.23 42.43
CA ARG A 122 19.57 4.64 43.77
C ARG A 122 20.87 5.11 44.41
#